data_AF-A0A9D0XMI6-F1
#
_entry.id   AF-A0A9D0XMI6-F1
#
_cell.length_a   1.000
_cell.length_b   1.000
_cell.length_c   1.000
_cell.angle_alpha   90.00
_cell.angle_beta   90.00
_cell.angle_gamma   90.00
#
_symmetry.space_group_name_H-M   'P 1'
#
loop_
_entity.id
_entity.type
_entity.pdbx_description
1 polymer ?
#
loop_
_entity_poly.entity_id
_entity_poly.type
_entity_poly.pdbx_seq_one_letter_code
_entity_poly.pdbx_strand_id
1 'polypeptide(L)'
;MVGSVREMVGEDRMQERERQAGLAEWWEWLVSMETTDEEVARLGRLFNTLMVISTGIVLAIALTFLIAWVRGLLPGPVAGLAVTFPLAFVPISLLSIVYVKKGYLQQVIRLYVWTNFFGIALAILLFDGVRSPGWLLYIWTITIAGTLLAPGYALGMTGLALFYFLLLSFLGMIGLYTPPFTFDGALDFIRMTTMWNMLISTVALLTFLNMRSLHAAFARLRVTTQELEEHQRTLEERVAERTAELERRSLELETASQIARDAASIRDVQTLLDQAVRLISERFGFYHVGIFLVDGEGEYAVLRAVSSEGGRRMLERGHRLRVGEAGIVGYVAARGRPRIALDVGKDAVFFDNQDLPHTRSEMALPLKVGRRTIGVLDVQSERPAAFTEEDVSVLQILADQLAVAIENARLLERMQQTVRELERLYGEYAREAWRATRRGWRGLRYRHLAFEPMEEVPEETRRVLREGRSVVRPVREEGDGRVAGSVLAVPVRLRGEVIGALNVRFSAPNVPPEIVQLMEEIASRLALALESARLMEETQRRAARDRLLAEITARIRASMDPEAILRTAVRELGLALGVDRTRIQLRVGAASDTASGATTGAGDDGSPEP
;
A
#
# COMPACT_ATOMS: atom_id res chain seq x y z
N MET A 1 35.80 -42.68 76.04
CA MET A 1 36.75 -42.84 74.92
C MET A 1 36.18 -42.39 73.55
N VAL A 2 35.05 -41.66 73.49
CA VAL A 2 34.45 -41.15 72.23
C VAL A 2 34.54 -39.61 72.13
N GLY A 3 34.72 -38.90 73.25
CA GLY A 3 34.89 -37.43 73.26
C GLY A 3 36.25 -36.95 72.72
N SER A 4 37.36 -37.56 73.17
CA SER A 4 38.71 -37.08 72.78
C SER A 4 39.11 -37.41 71.34
N VAL A 5 38.43 -38.36 70.68
CA VAL A 5 38.65 -38.64 69.25
C VAL A 5 37.91 -37.61 68.37
N ARG A 6 36.83 -37.00 68.88
CA ARG A 6 36.03 -36.02 68.13
C ARG A 6 36.60 -34.60 68.19
N GLU A 7 37.26 -34.23 69.29
CA GLU A 7 38.04 -32.98 69.40
C GLU A 7 39.32 -33.04 68.56
N MET A 8 40.07 -34.15 68.61
CA MET A 8 41.31 -34.31 67.83
C MET A 8 41.07 -34.29 66.32
N VAL A 9 39.97 -34.88 65.84
CA VAL A 9 39.58 -34.84 64.41
C VAL A 9 39.00 -33.46 64.00
N GLY A 10 38.52 -32.66 64.95
CA GLY A 10 38.03 -31.30 64.71
C GLY A 10 39.17 -30.27 64.57
N GLU A 11 40.19 -30.38 65.43
CA GLU A 11 41.40 -29.55 65.35
C GLU A 11 42.22 -29.85 64.10
N ASP A 12 42.37 -31.12 63.72
CA ASP A 12 43.10 -31.53 62.53
C ASP A 12 42.41 -31.04 61.24
N ARG A 13 41.07 -31.01 61.20
CA ARG A 13 40.30 -30.44 60.08
C ARG A 13 40.30 -28.91 60.02
N MET A 14 40.42 -28.22 61.16
CA MET A 14 40.60 -26.77 61.22
C MET A 14 42.00 -26.37 60.74
N GLN A 15 43.05 -27.07 61.21
CA GLN A 15 44.42 -26.84 60.75
C GLN A 15 44.60 -27.17 59.26
N GLU A 16 43.95 -28.23 58.75
CA GLU A 16 43.96 -28.56 57.33
C GLU A 16 43.24 -27.49 56.50
N ARG A 17 42.14 -26.92 57.00
CA ARG A 17 41.43 -25.80 56.34
C ARG A 17 42.23 -24.49 56.37
N GLU A 18 42.92 -24.17 57.47
CA GLU A 18 43.79 -23.00 57.56
C GLU A 18 45.04 -23.15 56.67
N ARG A 19 45.62 -24.36 56.58
CA ARG A 19 46.71 -24.66 55.63
C ARG A 19 46.26 -24.57 54.18
N GLN A 20 45.07 -25.08 53.85
CA GLN A 20 44.49 -24.99 52.51
C GLN A 20 44.13 -23.55 52.14
N ALA A 21 43.64 -22.75 53.10
CA ALA A 21 43.40 -21.32 52.91
C ALA A 21 44.70 -20.56 52.63
N GLY A 22 45.77 -20.80 53.41
CA GLY A 22 47.06 -20.15 53.19
C GLY A 22 47.72 -20.52 51.85
N LEU A 23 47.58 -21.77 51.39
CA LEU A 23 48.07 -22.19 50.08
C LEU A 23 47.26 -21.57 48.92
N ALA A 24 45.94 -21.47 49.08
CA ALA A 24 45.07 -20.83 48.10
C ALA A 24 45.36 -19.32 47.98
N GLU A 25 45.51 -18.62 49.11
CA GLU A 25 45.88 -17.20 49.14
C GLU A 25 47.26 -16.96 48.50
N TRP A 26 48.23 -17.82 48.78
CA TRP A 26 49.57 -17.72 48.18
C TRP A 26 49.53 -17.96 46.65
N TRP A 27 48.71 -18.91 46.20
CA TRP A 27 48.50 -19.18 44.78
C TRP A 27 47.80 -18.01 44.07
N GLU A 28 46.73 -17.47 44.66
CA GLU A 28 46.03 -16.29 44.14
C GLU A 28 46.95 -15.08 44.09
N TRP A 29 47.77 -14.88 45.13
CA TRP A 29 48.77 -13.84 45.11
C TRP A 29 49.75 -14.04 43.95
N LEU A 30 50.33 -15.22 43.75
CA LEU A 30 51.28 -15.47 42.66
C LEU A 30 50.69 -15.25 41.27
N VAL A 31 49.47 -15.72 41.04
CA VAL A 31 48.84 -15.69 39.72
C VAL A 31 48.17 -14.35 39.44
N SER A 32 47.71 -13.62 40.44
CA SER A 32 46.99 -12.34 40.27
C SER A 32 47.80 -11.27 39.54
N MET A 33 47.05 -10.42 38.85
CA MET A 33 47.56 -9.25 38.13
C MET A 33 46.56 -8.12 38.31
N GLU A 34 46.96 -7.05 38.98
CA GLU A 34 46.17 -5.84 39.19
C GLU A 34 46.48 -4.84 38.07
N THR A 35 45.56 -4.70 37.13
CA THR A 35 45.64 -3.71 36.04
C THR A 35 44.23 -3.33 35.59
N THR A 36 44.07 -2.12 35.08
CA THR A 36 42.80 -1.59 34.57
C THR A 36 42.42 -2.16 33.20
N ASP A 37 43.38 -2.72 32.47
CA ASP A 37 43.18 -3.33 31.16
C ASP A 37 42.88 -4.83 31.30
N GLU A 38 41.67 -5.24 30.94
CA GLU A 38 41.18 -6.61 31.11
C GLU A 38 41.97 -7.63 30.27
N GLU A 39 42.46 -7.24 29.10
CA GLU A 39 43.25 -8.10 28.22
C GLU A 39 44.65 -8.30 28.79
N VAL A 40 45.29 -7.23 29.27
CA VAL A 40 46.58 -7.29 29.96
C VAL A 40 46.48 -8.10 31.26
N ALA A 41 45.39 -7.96 32.01
CA ALA A 41 45.16 -8.73 33.23
C ALA A 41 45.05 -10.23 32.93
N ARG A 42 44.34 -10.59 31.85
CA ARG A 42 44.15 -11.99 31.43
C ARG A 42 45.45 -12.62 30.98
N LEU A 43 46.21 -11.94 30.12
CA LEU A 43 47.52 -12.41 29.63
C LEU A 43 48.55 -12.50 30.76
N GLY A 44 48.56 -11.53 31.67
CA GLY A 44 49.42 -11.52 32.85
C GLY A 44 49.17 -12.69 33.80
N ARG A 45 47.89 -12.98 34.11
CA ARG A 45 47.53 -14.15 34.91
C ARG A 45 47.97 -15.46 34.25
N LEU A 46 47.74 -15.59 32.94
CA LEU A 46 48.14 -16.78 32.20
C LEU A 46 49.67 -16.96 32.22
N PHE A 47 50.43 -15.90 31.98
CA PHE A 47 51.89 -15.94 32.07
C PHE A 47 52.37 -16.31 33.47
N ASN A 48 51.82 -15.71 34.53
CA ASN A 48 52.21 -16.04 35.92
C ASN A 48 51.92 -17.52 36.25
N THR A 49 50.76 -18.05 35.84
CA THR A 49 50.46 -19.49 36.00
C THR A 49 51.50 -20.36 35.28
N LEU A 50 51.86 -20.00 34.04
CA LEU A 50 52.89 -20.73 33.29
C LEU A 50 54.26 -20.64 33.98
N MET A 51 54.64 -19.50 34.57
CA MET A 51 55.91 -19.37 35.29
C MET A 51 55.98 -20.28 36.53
N VAL A 52 54.87 -20.44 37.26
CA VAL A 52 54.82 -21.35 38.40
C VAL A 52 54.94 -22.80 37.94
N ILE A 53 54.24 -23.19 36.87
CA ILE A 53 54.37 -24.53 36.26
C ILE A 53 55.80 -24.77 35.77
N SER A 54 56.40 -23.80 35.08
CA SER A 54 57.80 -23.87 34.61
C SER A 54 58.77 -24.10 35.76
N THR A 55 58.59 -23.38 36.86
CA THR A 55 59.41 -23.52 38.07
C THR A 55 59.31 -24.94 38.63
N GLY A 56 58.11 -25.52 38.67
CA GLY A 56 57.90 -26.92 39.06
C GLY A 56 58.62 -27.92 38.15
N ILE A 57 58.53 -27.74 36.82
CA ILE A 57 59.21 -28.60 35.83
C ILE A 57 60.74 -28.53 36.02
N VAL A 58 61.28 -27.32 36.17
CA VAL A 58 62.71 -27.10 36.37
C VAL A 58 63.20 -27.75 37.67
N LEU A 59 62.45 -27.62 38.76
CA LEU A 59 62.76 -28.27 40.04
C LEU A 59 62.72 -29.80 39.93
N ALA A 60 61.76 -30.36 39.19
CA ALA A 60 61.68 -31.81 38.96
C ALA A 60 62.86 -32.33 38.13
N ILE A 61 63.31 -31.57 37.12
CA ILE A 61 64.52 -31.89 36.34
C ILE A 61 65.76 -31.84 37.25
N ALA A 62 65.93 -30.77 38.02
CA ALA A 62 67.05 -30.63 38.95
C ALA A 62 67.07 -31.75 40.00
N LEU A 63 65.91 -32.14 40.53
CA LEU A 63 65.75 -33.25 41.48
C LEU A 63 66.15 -34.58 40.84
N THR A 64 65.82 -34.80 39.56
CA THR A 64 66.23 -36.01 38.83
C THR A 64 67.75 -36.12 38.75
N PHE A 65 68.44 -35.02 38.42
CA PHE A 65 69.90 -34.98 38.41
C PHE A 65 70.52 -35.10 39.82
N LEU A 66 69.87 -34.53 40.84
CA LEU A 66 70.32 -34.64 42.23
C LEU A 66 70.27 -36.10 42.72
N ILE A 67 69.17 -36.80 42.45
CA ILE A 67 69.02 -38.22 42.78
C ILE A 67 70.09 -39.04 42.06
N ALA A 68 70.36 -38.75 40.79
CA ALA A 68 71.41 -39.41 40.04
C ALA A 68 72.81 -39.17 40.61
N TRP A 69 73.09 -37.95 41.09
CA TRP A 69 74.35 -37.61 41.74
C TRP A 69 74.53 -38.36 43.06
N VAL A 70 73.51 -38.34 43.93
CA VAL A 70 73.54 -39.03 45.23
C VAL A 70 73.71 -40.55 45.07
N ARG A 71 73.17 -41.13 44.00
CA ARG A 71 73.35 -42.56 43.68
C ARG A 71 74.69 -42.89 42.99
N GLY A 72 75.57 -41.91 42.80
CA GLY A 72 76.88 -42.12 42.17
C GLY A 72 76.81 -42.44 40.68
N LEU A 73 75.67 -42.18 40.03
CA LEU A 73 75.48 -42.44 38.60
C LEU A 73 76.20 -41.37 37.75
N LEU A 74 76.30 -40.13 38.23
CA LEU A 74 76.94 -39.03 37.51
C LEU A 74 78.43 -38.86 37.88
N PRO A 75 79.33 -38.65 36.90
CA PRO A 75 80.72 -38.29 37.17
C PRO A 75 80.80 -36.98 37.99
N GLY A 76 81.67 -36.94 39.00
CA GLY A 76 81.80 -35.84 39.96
C GLY A 76 81.82 -34.41 39.36
N PRO A 77 82.65 -34.10 38.33
CA PRO A 77 82.67 -32.77 37.74
C PRO A 77 81.41 -32.41 36.92
N VAL A 78 80.68 -33.40 36.41
CA VAL A 78 79.47 -33.19 35.59
C VAL A 78 78.21 -33.06 36.46
N ALA A 79 78.20 -33.78 37.60
CA ALA A 79 77.07 -33.83 38.52
C ALA A 79 76.67 -32.46 39.08
N GLY A 80 77.65 -31.69 39.55
CA GLY A 80 77.40 -30.34 40.08
C GLY A 80 76.81 -29.41 39.03
N LEU A 81 77.35 -29.44 37.80
CA LEU A 81 76.86 -28.61 36.70
C LEU A 81 75.45 -29.04 36.25
N ALA A 82 75.17 -30.34 36.15
CA ALA A 82 73.87 -30.86 35.72
C ALA A 82 72.72 -30.54 36.71
N VAL A 83 73.01 -30.41 38.01
CA VAL A 83 72.02 -30.00 39.02
C VAL A 83 71.85 -28.48 39.07
N THR A 84 72.95 -27.74 39.01
CA THR A 84 72.92 -26.26 39.14
C THR A 84 72.41 -25.57 37.88
N PHE A 85 72.63 -26.14 36.70
CA PHE A 85 72.24 -25.53 35.43
C PHE A 85 70.72 -25.33 35.29
N PRO A 86 69.84 -26.33 35.52
CA PRO A 86 68.40 -26.11 35.53
C PRO A 86 67.96 -25.12 36.62
N LEU A 87 68.56 -25.18 37.81
CA LEU A 87 68.20 -24.28 38.93
C LEU A 87 68.45 -22.79 38.60
N ALA A 88 69.35 -22.47 37.67
CA ALA A 88 69.57 -21.11 37.20
C ALA A 88 68.32 -20.47 36.56
N PHE A 89 67.36 -21.27 36.08
CA PHE A 89 66.11 -20.78 35.51
C PHE A 89 65.03 -20.46 36.55
N VAL A 90 65.15 -20.95 37.79
CA VAL A 90 64.17 -20.69 38.85
C VAL A 90 64.11 -19.20 39.22
N PRO A 91 65.25 -18.51 39.50
CA PRO A 91 65.24 -17.07 39.72
C PRO A 91 64.66 -16.30 38.54
N ILE A 92 64.92 -16.74 37.30
CA ILE A 92 64.41 -16.08 36.09
C ILE A 92 62.87 -16.14 36.04
N SER A 93 62.28 -17.31 36.31
CA SER A 93 60.82 -17.47 36.36
C SER A 93 60.18 -16.67 37.50
N LEU A 94 60.78 -16.66 38.70
CA LEU A 94 60.26 -15.90 39.85
C LEU A 94 60.37 -14.39 39.65
N LEU A 95 61.50 -13.91 39.14
CA LEU A 95 61.71 -12.49 38.83
C LEU A 95 60.72 -12.02 37.75
N SER A 96 60.43 -12.88 36.78
CA SER A 96 59.46 -12.59 35.72
C SER A 96 58.06 -12.32 36.30
N ILE A 97 57.60 -13.11 37.28
CA ILE A 97 56.31 -12.87 37.96
C ILE A 97 56.29 -11.49 38.63
N VAL A 98 57.39 -11.11 39.30
CA VAL A 98 57.49 -9.82 40.00
C VAL A 98 57.46 -8.64 39.02
N TYR A 99 58.21 -8.69 37.91
CA TYR A 99 58.24 -7.59 36.95
C TYR A 99 56.97 -7.50 36.10
N VAL A 100 56.28 -8.61 35.87
CA VAL A 100 54.94 -8.59 35.24
C VAL A 100 53.97 -7.80 36.10
N LYS A 101 53.97 -8.03 37.42
CA LYS A 101 53.14 -7.25 38.37
C LYS A 101 53.47 -5.75 38.42
N LYS A 102 54.68 -5.36 38.02
CA LYS A 102 55.08 -3.95 37.88
C LYS A 102 54.62 -3.30 36.56
N GLY A 103 53.90 -4.04 35.71
CA GLY A 103 53.33 -3.52 34.45
C GLY A 103 54.16 -3.78 33.20
N TYR A 104 55.29 -4.47 33.28
CA TYR A 104 56.19 -4.73 32.13
C TYR A 104 55.86 -6.04 31.39
N LEU A 105 54.58 -6.36 31.19
CA LEU A 105 54.13 -7.68 30.73
C LEU A 105 54.82 -8.14 29.42
N GLN A 106 54.68 -7.34 28.35
CA GLN A 106 55.19 -7.72 27.03
C GLN A 106 56.71 -7.69 26.92
N GLN A 107 57.40 -6.84 27.70
CA GLN A 107 58.87 -6.83 27.75
C GLN A 107 59.40 -8.07 28.48
N VAL A 108 58.77 -8.45 29.60
CA VAL A 108 59.18 -9.60 30.41
C VAL A 108 58.92 -10.91 29.67
N ILE A 109 57.78 -11.08 29.01
CA ILE A 109 57.50 -12.29 28.22
C ILE A 109 58.56 -12.47 27.12
N ARG A 110 58.88 -11.40 26.37
CA ARG A 110 59.91 -11.46 25.31
C ARG A 110 61.29 -11.80 25.88
N LEU A 111 61.68 -11.14 26.97
CA LEU A 111 62.96 -11.40 27.62
C LEU A 111 63.05 -12.85 28.12
N TYR A 112 61.98 -13.36 28.74
CA TYR A 112 61.89 -14.72 29.24
C TYR A 112 62.02 -15.74 28.11
N VAL A 113 61.25 -15.58 27.02
CA VAL A 113 61.29 -16.49 25.86
C VAL A 113 62.69 -16.58 25.28
N TRP A 114 63.36 -15.44 25.05
CA TRP A 114 64.72 -15.42 24.50
C TRP A 114 65.76 -15.99 25.47
N THR A 115 65.67 -15.62 26.75
CA THR A 115 66.58 -16.14 27.78
C THR A 115 66.45 -17.65 27.91
N ASN A 116 65.22 -18.16 27.88
CA ASN A 116 64.95 -19.59 27.93
C ASN A 116 65.45 -20.30 26.65
N PHE A 117 65.19 -19.72 25.48
CA PHE A 117 65.67 -20.26 24.19
C PHE A 117 67.19 -20.43 24.17
N PHE A 118 67.94 -19.36 24.47
CA PHE A 118 69.41 -19.42 24.48
C PHE A 118 69.95 -20.27 25.64
N GLY A 119 69.26 -20.27 26.78
CA GLY A 119 69.60 -21.13 27.89
C GLY A 119 69.47 -22.62 27.55
N ILE A 120 68.39 -23.03 26.87
CA ILE A 120 68.23 -24.39 26.35
C ILE A 120 69.29 -24.69 25.29
N ALA A 121 69.54 -23.76 24.35
CA ALA A 121 70.58 -23.93 23.34
C ALA A 121 71.95 -24.19 23.98
N LEU A 122 72.32 -23.40 24.98
CA LEU A 122 73.55 -23.58 25.75
C LEU A 122 73.56 -24.91 26.49
N ALA A 123 72.44 -25.34 27.07
CA ALA A 123 72.31 -26.65 27.72
C ALA A 123 72.61 -27.79 26.73
N ILE A 124 72.01 -27.74 25.54
CA ILE A 124 72.20 -28.73 24.46
C ILE A 124 73.65 -28.71 23.98
N LEU A 125 74.25 -27.54 23.85
CA LEU A 125 75.66 -27.37 23.45
C LEU A 125 76.64 -27.95 24.47
N LEU A 126 76.30 -27.89 25.76
CA LEU A 126 77.16 -28.39 26.83
C LEU A 126 76.95 -29.88 27.10
N PHE A 127 75.70 -30.36 26.98
CA PHE A 127 75.28 -31.70 27.38
C PHE A 127 74.65 -32.47 26.22
N ASP A 128 75.24 -33.61 25.85
CA ASP A 128 74.74 -34.60 24.88
C ASP A 128 74.45 -34.11 23.45
N GLY A 129 74.57 -32.81 23.16
CA GLY A 129 74.40 -32.25 21.82
C GLY A 129 73.07 -32.64 21.19
N VAL A 130 73.14 -33.18 19.97
CA VAL A 130 71.97 -33.62 19.20
C VAL A 130 71.14 -34.68 19.94
N ARG A 131 71.73 -35.47 20.86
CA ARG A 131 71.03 -36.49 21.65
C ARG A 131 70.41 -35.96 22.95
N SER A 132 70.57 -34.68 23.24
CA SER A 132 70.10 -34.08 24.48
C SER A 132 68.57 -34.14 24.60
N PRO A 133 68.00 -34.56 25.75
CA PRO A 133 66.56 -34.45 25.99
C PRO A 133 66.08 -32.98 26.03
N GLY A 134 67.01 -32.02 26.14
CA GLY A 134 66.73 -30.58 26.15
C GLY A 134 65.98 -30.08 24.91
N TRP A 135 66.01 -30.79 23.78
CA TRP A 135 65.22 -30.42 22.60
C TRP A 135 63.71 -30.33 22.89
N LEU A 136 63.18 -31.17 23.80
CA LEU A 136 61.76 -31.13 24.17
C LEU A 136 61.38 -29.86 24.94
N LEU A 137 62.34 -29.21 25.62
CA LEU A 137 62.09 -27.95 26.32
C LEU A 137 61.78 -26.80 25.35
N TYR A 138 62.16 -26.88 24.07
CA TYR A 138 61.75 -25.88 23.10
C TYR A 138 60.23 -25.86 22.87
N ILE A 139 59.51 -26.97 23.09
CA ILE A 139 58.05 -26.97 22.98
C ILE A 139 57.44 -26.01 24.00
N TRP A 140 58.01 -25.95 25.21
CA TRP A 140 57.60 -25.00 26.25
C TRP A 140 57.80 -23.55 25.80
N THR A 141 59.00 -23.22 25.32
CA THR A 141 59.36 -21.88 24.85
C THR A 141 58.54 -21.44 23.64
N ILE A 142 58.32 -22.33 22.66
CA ILE A 142 57.51 -22.09 21.47
C ILE A 142 56.03 -21.90 21.85
N THR A 143 55.51 -22.71 22.77
CA THR A 143 54.12 -22.60 23.24
C THR A 143 53.89 -21.26 23.94
N ILE A 144 54.79 -20.83 24.83
CA ILE A 144 54.73 -19.52 25.47
C ILE A 144 54.79 -18.40 24.42
N ALA A 145 55.71 -18.48 23.47
CA ALA A 145 55.86 -17.48 22.42
C ALA A 145 54.60 -17.35 21.55
N GLY A 146 53.98 -18.46 21.17
CA GLY A 146 52.77 -18.47 20.34
C GLY A 146 51.51 -18.04 21.07
N THR A 147 51.37 -18.46 22.33
CA THR A 147 50.16 -18.19 23.12
C THR A 147 50.12 -16.78 23.71
N LEU A 148 51.28 -16.19 24.04
CA LEU A 148 51.35 -14.93 24.78
C LEU A 148 51.93 -13.74 24.01
N LEU A 149 52.67 -13.96 22.92
CA LEU A 149 53.17 -12.87 22.06
C LEU A 149 52.35 -12.80 20.76
N ALA A 150 52.63 -13.71 19.82
CA ALA A 150 51.89 -13.83 18.57
C ALA A 150 52.22 -15.17 17.90
N PRO A 151 51.33 -15.68 17.03
CA PRO A 151 51.58 -16.91 16.27
C PRO A 151 52.89 -16.87 15.46
N GLY A 152 53.26 -15.69 14.94
CA GLY A 152 54.52 -15.49 14.20
C GLY A 152 55.78 -15.73 15.05
N TYR A 153 55.74 -15.46 16.36
CA TYR A 153 56.87 -15.74 17.26
C TYR A 153 57.09 -17.24 17.47
N ALA A 154 56.02 -18.03 17.58
CA ALA A 154 56.14 -19.49 17.65
C ALA A 154 56.74 -20.07 16.36
N LEU A 155 56.31 -19.60 15.19
CA LEU A 155 56.86 -20.03 13.92
C LEU A 155 58.35 -19.67 13.79
N GLY A 156 58.73 -18.45 14.16
CA GLY A 156 60.12 -17.99 14.18
C GLY A 156 61.01 -18.81 15.12
N MET A 157 60.54 -19.06 16.35
CA MET A 157 61.26 -19.88 17.34
C MET A 157 61.40 -21.34 16.89
N THR A 158 60.37 -21.89 16.23
CA THR A 158 60.42 -23.23 15.65
C THR A 158 61.48 -23.31 14.54
N GLY A 159 61.49 -22.34 13.63
CA GLY A 159 62.52 -22.23 12.58
C GLY A 159 63.93 -22.11 13.16
N LEU A 160 64.11 -21.30 14.20
CA LEU A 160 65.40 -21.11 14.86
C LEU A 160 65.89 -22.38 15.56
N ALA A 161 64.99 -23.10 16.25
CA ALA A 161 65.32 -24.38 16.90
C ALA A 161 65.69 -25.46 15.86
N LEU A 162 64.95 -25.54 14.75
CA LEU A 162 65.26 -26.46 13.64
C LEU A 162 66.60 -26.12 12.97
N PHE A 163 66.85 -24.84 12.71
CA PHE A 163 68.14 -24.38 12.19
C PHE A 163 69.28 -24.76 13.13
N TYR A 164 69.10 -24.53 14.44
CA TYR A 164 70.08 -24.89 15.45
C TYR A 164 70.33 -26.41 15.52
N PHE A 165 69.28 -27.22 15.40
CA PHE A 165 69.38 -28.68 15.31
C PHE A 165 70.19 -29.13 14.09
N LEU A 166 69.88 -28.58 12.91
CA LEU A 166 70.59 -28.88 11.67
C LEU A 166 72.04 -28.43 11.74
N LEU A 167 72.30 -27.25 12.29
CA LEU A 167 73.64 -26.70 12.48
C LEU A 167 74.49 -27.61 13.40
N LEU A 168 73.97 -27.99 14.56
CA LEU A 168 74.69 -28.90 15.47
C LEU A 168 74.89 -30.29 14.86
N SER A 169 73.91 -30.80 14.13
CA SER A 169 74.00 -32.09 13.44
C SER A 169 75.08 -32.06 12.36
N PHE A 170 75.14 -30.97 11.60
CA PHE A 170 76.16 -30.75 10.57
C PHE A 170 77.55 -30.61 11.19
N LEU A 171 77.71 -29.77 12.21
CA LEU A 171 78.97 -29.57 12.93
C LEU A 171 79.49 -30.87 13.57
N GLY A 172 78.59 -31.69 14.12
CA GLY A 172 78.92 -33.02 14.63
C GLY A 172 79.33 -34.01 13.53
N MET A 173 78.65 -33.97 12.37
CA MET A 173 78.96 -34.82 11.22
C MET A 173 80.35 -34.56 10.64
N ILE A 174 80.76 -33.29 10.56
CA ILE A 174 82.10 -32.90 10.08
C ILE A 174 83.18 -32.99 11.17
N GLY A 175 82.81 -33.41 12.39
CA GLY A 175 83.74 -33.57 13.52
C GLY A 175 84.23 -32.26 14.16
N LEU A 176 83.64 -31.11 13.80
CA LEU A 176 84.01 -29.79 14.33
C LEU A 176 83.39 -29.53 15.72
N TYR A 177 82.43 -30.34 16.13
CA TYR A 177 81.77 -30.26 17.42
C TYR A 177 81.59 -31.63 18.06
N THR A 178 82.08 -31.76 19.29
CA THR A 178 81.77 -32.86 20.21
C THR A 178 81.30 -32.24 21.52
N PRO A 179 80.14 -32.64 22.07
CA PRO A 179 79.66 -32.09 23.33
C PRO A 179 80.70 -32.31 24.44
N PRO A 180 81.01 -31.28 25.26
CA PRO A 180 81.98 -31.39 26.35
C PRO A 180 81.60 -32.46 27.38
N PHE A 181 80.31 -32.70 27.56
CA PHE A 181 79.77 -33.69 28.47
C PHE A 181 78.81 -34.62 27.74
N THR A 182 79.11 -35.91 27.79
CA THR A 182 78.23 -36.98 27.29
C THR A 182 77.82 -37.91 28.42
N PHE A 183 76.55 -38.31 28.42
CA PHE A 183 76.11 -39.43 29.23
C PHE A 183 76.44 -40.73 28.44
N ASP A 184 77.12 -41.71 29.04
CA ASP A 184 77.38 -43.04 28.43
C ASP A 184 76.28 -44.04 28.83
N GLY A 185 76.25 -45.23 28.22
CA GLY A 185 75.11 -46.17 28.26
C GLY A 185 74.54 -46.55 29.64
N ALA A 186 75.31 -46.45 30.74
CA ALA A 186 74.78 -46.66 32.10
C ALA A 186 73.87 -45.51 32.59
N LEU A 187 73.90 -44.35 31.93
CA LEU A 187 73.14 -43.14 32.24
C LEU A 187 71.94 -42.91 31.31
N ASP A 188 71.62 -43.88 30.44
CA ASP A 188 70.41 -43.85 29.60
C ASP A 188 69.13 -43.77 30.41
N PHE A 189 69.12 -44.27 31.66
CA PHE A 189 68.00 -44.10 32.58
C PHE A 189 67.70 -42.61 32.85
N ILE A 190 68.73 -41.77 33.07
CA ILE A 190 68.54 -40.34 33.35
C ILE A 190 67.99 -39.63 32.12
N ARG A 191 68.55 -39.92 30.93
CA ARG A 191 68.03 -39.42 29.65
C ARG A 191 66.57 -39.81 29.45
N MET A 192 66.24 -41.08 29.69
CA MET A 192 64.89 -41.61 29.54
C MET A 192 63.92 -40.96 30.52
N THR A 193 64.26 -40.87 31.81
CA THR A 193 63.40 -40.25 32.84
C THR A 193 63.18 -38.77 32.59
N THR A 194 64.22 -38.02 32.20
CA THR A 194 64.08 -36.59 31.85
C THR A 194 63.23 -36.39 30.60
N MET A 195 63.39 -37.24 29.57
CA MET A 195 62.55 -37.23 28.38
C MET A 195 61.07 -37.49 28.72
N TRP A 196 60.76 -38.49 29.55
CA TRP A 196 59.39 -38.79 29.98
C TRP A 196 58.78 -37.66 30.81
N ASN A 197 59.53 -37.07 31.74
CA ASN A 197 59.07 -35.92 32.51
C ASN A 197 58.71 -34.72 31.61
N MET A 198 59.52 -34.46 30.59
CA MET A 198 59.25 -33.39 29.61
C MET A 198 58.04 -33.70 28.73
N LEU A 199 57.91 -34.95 28.27
CA LEU A 199 56.77 -35.38 27.44
C LEU A 199 55.44 -35.26 28.20
N ILE A 200 55.39 -35.78 29.43
CA ILE A 200 54.20 -35.70 30.30
C ILE A 200 53.84 -34.23 30.58
N SER A 201 54.82 -33.40 30.93
CA SER A 201 54.60 -31.98 31.20
C SER A 201 54.09 -31.22 29.98
N THR A 202 54.60 -31.55 28.79
CA THR A 202 54.18 -30.95 27.52
C THR A 202 52.75 -31.32 27.16
N VAL A 203 52.40 -32.60 27.26
CA VAL A 203 51.04 -33.08 27.00
C VAL A 203 50.05 -32.48 28.00
N ALA A 204 50.42 -32.42 29.29
CA ALA A 204 49.61 -31.81 30.34
C ALA A 204 49.35 -30.32 30.06
N LEU A 205 50.38 -29.57 29.65
CA LEU A 205 50.25 -28.16 29.30
C LEU A 205 49.34 -27.94 28.09
N LEU A 206 49.58 -28.67 26.99
CA LEU A 206 48.78 -28.54 25.76
C LEU A 206 47.32 -28.88 26.03
N THR A 207 47.07 -29.92 26.83
CA THR A 207 45.71 -30.30 27.24
C THR A 207 45.05 -29.20 28.07
N PHE A 208 45.77 -28.63 29.05
CA PHE A 208 45.25 -27.53 29.87
C PHE A 208 44.89 -26.31 29.04
N LEU A 209 45.77 -25.89 28.13
CA LEU A 209 45.55 -24.73 27.25
C LEU A 209 44.38 -24.96 26.29
N ASN A 210 44.32 -26.13 25.64
CA ASN A 210 43.23 -26.48 24.75
C ASN A 210 41.89 -26.55 25.49
N MET A 211 41.84 -27.22 26.64
CA MET A 211 40.62 -27.37 27.43
C MET A 211 40.08 -26.01 27.88
N ARG A 212 40.95 -25.10 28.31
CA ARG A 212 40.55 -23.73 28.69
C ARG A 212 40.00 -22.94 27.51
N SER A 213 40.64 -23.03 26.34
CA SER A 213 40.17 -22.36 25.12
C SER A 213 38.80 -22.86 24.66
N LEU A 214 38.58 -24.19 24.76
CA LEU A 214 37.36 -24.88 24.38
C LEU A 214 36.20 -24.51 25.32
N HIS A 215 36.42 -24.51 26.64
CA HIS A 215 35.42 -24.06 27.61
C HIS A 215 34.99 -22.61 27.37
N ALA A 216 35.95 -21.72 27.10
CA ALA A 216 35.65 -20.33 26.78
C ALA A 216 34.88 -20.18 25.46
N ALA A 217 35.18 -21.00 24.45
CA ALA A 217 34.45 -21.03 23.20
C ALA A 217 33.00 -21.52 23.40
N PHE A 218 32.80 -22.61 24.15
CA PHE A 218 31.46 -23.11 24.46
C PHE A 218 30.63 -22.14 25.28
N ALA A 219 31.22 -21.44 26.24
CA ALA A 219 30.53 -20.41 27.01
C ALA A 219 30.03 -19.27 26.11
N ARG A 220 30.87 -18.77 25.20
CA ARG A 220 30.47 -17.76 24.21
C ARG A 220 29.34 -18.26 23.31
N LEU A 221 29.45 -19.51 22.85
CA LEU A 221 28.46 -20.10 21.94
C LEU A 221 27.09 -20.19 22.61
N ARG A 222 27.03 -20.61 23.88
CA ARG A 222 25.78 -20.64 24.67
C ARG A 222 25.13 -19.27 24.82
N VAL A 223 25.92 -18.24 25.10
CA VAL A 223 25.40 -16.86 25.22
C VAL A 223 24.85 -16.39 23.89
N THR A 224 25.59 -16.56 22.79
CA THR A 224 25.14 -16.14 21.46
C THR A 224 23.89 -16.89 20.99
N THR A 225 23.74 -18.17 21.34
CA THR A 225 22.53 -18.93 21.00
C THR A 225 21.33 -18.42 21.79
N GLN A 226 21.50 -18.09 23.07
CA GLN A 226 20.43 -17.51 23.89
C GLN A 226 20.01 -16.14 23.38
N GLU A 227 20.97 -15.27 23.04
CA GLU A 227 20.68 -13.96 22.43
C GLU A 227 19.93 -14.12 21.09
N LEU A 228 20.31 -15.11 20.26
CA LEU A 228 19.60 -15.38 19.00
C LEU A 228 18.15 -15.81 19.23
N GLU A 229 17.92 -16.72 20.18
CA GLU A 229 16.59 -17.21 20.53
C GLU A 229 15.71 -16.07 21.06
N GLU A 230 16.25 -15.21 21.92
CA GLU A 230 15.54 -14.05 22.45
C GLU A 230 15.21 -13.02 21.36
N HIS A 231 16.14 -12.77 20.44
CA HIS A 231 15.89 -11.92 19.27
C HIS A 231 14.85 -12.52 18.32
N GLN A 232 14.88 -13.83 18.05
CA GLN A 232 13.88 -14.50 17.23
C GLN A 232 12.49 -14.38 17.86
N ARG A 233 12.36 -14.67 19.15
CA ARG A 233 11.10 -14.56 19.87
C ARG A 233 10.53 -13.14 19.83
N THR A 234 11.38 -12.13 20.07
CA THR A 234 10.97 -10.71 20.01
C THR A 234 10.48 -10.32 18.62
N LEU A 235 11.13 -10.83 17.56
CA LEU A 235 10.72 -10.57 16.19
C LEU A 235 9.40 -11.26 15.85
N GLU A 236 9.22 -12.51 16.27
CA GLU A 236 7.96 -13.25 16.10
C GLU A 236 6.79 -12.54 16.77
N GLU A 237 6.97 -12.06 18.01
CA GLU A 237 5.96 -11.29 18.74
C GLU A 237 5.59 -10.00 17.97
N ARG A 238 6.59 -9.24 17.47
CA ARG A 238 6.33 -8.03 16.67
C ARG A 238 5.62 -8.32 15.34
N VAL A 239 5.98 -9.42 14.67
CA VAL A 239 5.33 -9.81 13.41
C VAL A 239 3.88 -10.21 13.68
N ALA A 240 3.61 -10.96 14.74
CA ALA A 240 2.25 -11.35 15.12
C ALA A 240 1.39 -10.12 15.45
N GLU A 241 1.89 -9.17 16.24
CA GLU A 241 1.19 -7.92 16.55
C GLU A 241 0.86 -7.12 15.29
N ARG A 242 1.83 -6.94 14.38
CA ARG A 242 1.62 -6.18 13.14
C ARG A 242 0.69 -6.87 12.17
N THR A 243 0.71 -8.21 12.13
CA THR A 243 -0.19 -8.98 11.28
C THR A 243 -1.63 -8.86 11.79
N ALA A 244 -1.85 -8.97 13.11
CA ALA A 244 -3.17 -8.77 13.70
C ALA A 244 -3.72 -7.35 13.49
N GLU A 245 -2.87 -6.32 13.62
CA GLU A 245 -3.24 -4.93 13.34
C GLU A 245 -3.64 -4.73 11.87
N LEU A 246 -2.87 -5.30 10.93
CA LEU A 246 -3.16 -5.24 9.50
C LEU A 246 -4.46 -5.98 9.14
N GLU A 247 -4.71 -7.15 9.73
CA GLU A 247 -5.95 -7.90 9.53
C GLU A 247 -7.17 -7.12 10.03
N ARG A 248 -7.09 -6.52 11.22
CA ARG A 248 -8.16 -5.65 11.75
C ARG A 248 -8.46 -4.51 10.80
N ARG A 249 -7.41 -3.82 10.34
CA ARG A 249 -7.53 -2.69 9.40
C ARG A 249 -8.09 -3.12 8.04
N SER A 250 -7.69 -4.30 7.55
CA SER A 250 -8.23 -4.86 6.32
C SER A 250 -9.72 -5.15 6.43
N LEU A 251 -10.16 -5.73 7.56
CA LEU A 251 -11.57 -6.02 7.83
C LEU A 251 -12.42 -4.74 7.94
N GLU A 252 -11.90 -3.71 8.59
CA GLU A 252 -12.55 -2.40 8.68
C GLU A 252 -12.70 -1.76 7.29
N LEU A 253 -11.66 -1.81 6.45
CA LEU A 253 -11.69 -1.31 5.08
C LEU A 253 -12.67 -2.09 4.19
N GLU A 254 -12.68 -3.41 4.29
CA GLU A 254 -13.60 -4.27 3.55
C GLU A 254 -15.05 -3.97 3.91
N THR A 255 -15.31 -3.80 5.21
CA THR A 255 -16.60 -3.40 5.75
C THR A 255 -17.05 -2.04 5.22
N ALA A 256 -16.17 -1.02 5.28
CA ALA A 256 -16.45 0.30 4.75
C ALA A 256 -16.73 0.26 3.23
N SER A 257 -15.95 -0.54 2.49
CA SER A 257 -16.12 -0.74 1.06
C SER A 257 -17.45 -1.42 0.72
N GLN A 258 -17.90 -2.37 1.54
CA GLN A 258 -19.19 -3.02 1.35
C GLN A 258 -20.35 -2.04 1.54
N ILE A 259 -20.32 -1.20 2.58
CA ILE A 259 -21.34 -0.15 2.80
C ILE A 259 -21.41 0.81 1.60
N ALA A 260 -20.25 1.22 1.10
CA ALA A 260 -20.15 2.08 -0.07
C ALA A 260 -20.76 1.43 -1.33
N ARG A 261 -20.54 0.13 -1.54
CA ARG A 261 -21.12 -0.63 -2.66
C ARG A 261 -22.63 -0.77 -2.54
N ASP A 262 -23.13 -1.10 -1.35
CA ASP A 262 -24.56 -1.25 -1.10
C ASP A 262 -25.28 0.08 -1.32
N ALA A 263 -24.68 1.18 -0.85
CA ALA A 263 -25.14 2.53 -1.15
C ALA A 263 -25.13 2.81 -2.66
N ALA A 264 -24.03 2.52 -3.37
CA ALA A 264 -23.90 2.77 -4.81
C ALA A 264 -24.91 2.01 -5.71
N SER A 265 -25.61 1.00 -5.18
CA SER A 265 -26.68 0.30 -5.91
C SER A 265 -27.98 1.12 -6.06
N ILE A 266 -28.09 2.21 -5.29
CA ILE A 266 -29.30 3.04 -5.23
C ILE A 266 -29.29 4.04 -6.39
N ARG A 267 -30.31 3.94 -7.25
CA ARG A 267 -30.43 4.77 -8.46
C ARG A 267 -30.95 6.18 -8.18
N ASP A 268 -31.62 6.38 -7.04
CA ASP A 268 -32.19 7.66 -6.64
C ASP A 268 -31.25 8.41 -5.69
N VAL A 269 -30.90 9.65 -6.07
CA VAL A 269 -29.92 10.46 -5.33
C VAL A 269 -30.38 10.74 -3.90
N GLN A 270 -31.67 11.02 -3.67
CA GLN A 270 -32.16 11.31 -2.32
C GLN A 270 -32.14 10.07 -1.42
N THR A 271 -32.63 8.94 -1.93
CA THR A 271 -32.64 7.66 -1.22
C THR A 271 -31.22 7.22 -0.85
N LEU A 272 -30.24 7.43 -1.74
CA LEU A 272 -28.83 7.18 -1.49
C LEU A 272 -28.32 7.99 -0.30
N LEU A 273 -28.56 9.30 -0.32
CA LEU A 273 -28.07 10.22 0.71
C LEU A 273 -28.71 9.90 2.07
N ASP A 274 -30.02 9.65 2.10
CA ASP A 274 -30.76 9.32 3.32
C ASP A 274 -30.30 7.99 3.94
N GLN A 275 -29.99 6.99 3.12
CA GLN A 275 -29.44 5.73 3.62
C GLN A 275 -28.00 5.90 4.10
N ALA A 276 -27.17 6.66 3.39
CA ALA A 276 -25.79 6.90 3.78
C ALA A 276 -25.69 7.57 5.16
N VAL A 277 -26.44 8.66 5.40
CA VAL A 277 -26.41 9.35 6.70
C VAL A 277 -26.94 8.47 7.83
N ARG A 278 -27.98 7.65 7.60
CA ARG A 278 -28.46 6.68 8.60
C ARG A 278 -27.41 5.65 8.95
N LEU A 279 -26.82 4.99 7.94
CA LEU A 279 -25.84 3.93 8.16
C LEU A 279 -24.58 4.45 8.87
N ILE A 280 -24.11 5.65 8.52
CA ILE A 280 -22.97 6.27 9.19
C ILE A 280 -23.33 6.61 10.65
N SER A 281 -24.51 7.19 10.89
CA SER A 281 -24.94 7.55 12.24
C SER A 281 -25.12 6.33 13.14
N GLU A 282 -25.81 5.29 12.67
CA GLU A 282 -26.12 4.08 13.45
C GLU A 282 -24.88 3.24 13.73
N ARG A 283 -24.01 3.07 12.73
CA ARG A 283 -22.87 2.14 12.84
C ARG A 283 -21.71 2.70 13.65
N PHE A 284 -21.51 4.02 13.59
CA PHE A 284 -20.43 4.69 14.32
C PHE A 284 -20.94 5.43 15.58
N GLY A 285 -22.25 5.46 15.82
CA GLY A 285 -22.84 6.05 17.02
C GLY A 285 -22.70 7.57 17.10
N PHE A 286 -22.70 8.27 15.96
CA PHE A 286 -22.60 9.72 15.91
C PHE A 286 -23.93 10.40 16.21
N TYR A 287 -23.85 11.55 16.89
CA TYR A 287 -25.00 12.37 17.29
C TYR A 287 -25.74 12.94 16.06
N HIS A 288 -24.97 13.42 15.09
CA HIS A 288 -25.52 13.97 13.86
C HIS A 288 -24.59 13.67 12.68
N VAL A 289 -25.20 13.27 11.57
CA VAL A 289 -24.54 13.18 10.26
C VAL A 289 -25.39 13.95 9.26
N GLY A 290 -24.75 14.83 8.49
CA GLY A 290 -25.36 15.61 7.43
C GLY A 290 -24.60 15.49 6.13
N ILE A 291 -25.29 15.48 4.99
CA ILE A 291 -24.65 15.62 3.68
C ILE A 291 -25.09 16.92 3.03
N PHE A 292 -24.12 17.76 2.74
CA PHE A 292 -24.28 18.97 1.96
C PHE A 292 -23.82 18.73 0.53
N LEU A 293 -24.56 19.21 -0.45
CA LEU A 293 -24.15 19.20 -1.85
C LEU A 293 -23.93 20.62 -2.33
N VAL A 294 -22.84 20.84 -3.07
CA VAL A 294 -22.58 22.12 -3.71
C VAL A 294 -23.57 22.30 -4.87
N ASP A 295 -24.13 23.49 -4.99
CA ASP A 295 -25.00 23.88 -6.10
C ASP A 295 -24.25 23.95 -7.44
N GLY A 296 -24.99 24.21 -8.52
CA GLY A 296 -24.42 24.24 -9.87
C GLY A 296 -23.45 25.41 -10.11
N GLU A 297 -23.60 26.49 -9.34
CA GLU A 297 -22.80 27.73 -9.47
C GLU A 297 -21.56 27.72 -8.57
N GLY A 298 -21.52 26.83 -7.58
CA GLY A 298 -20.43 26.74 -6.60
C GLY A 298 -20.54 27.73 -5.45
N GLU A 299 -21.69 28.40 -5.29
CA GLU A 299 -21.86 29.48 -4.31
C GLU A 299 -22.36 28.95 -2.96
N TYR A 300 -23.26 27.97 -2.97
CA TYR A 300 -23.84 27.40 -1.75
C TYR A 300 -23.62 25.89 -1.62
N ALA A 301 -23.29 25.47 -0.39
CA ALA A 301 -23.43 24.10 0.08
C ALA A 301 -24.82 23.94 0.71
N VAL A 302 -25.70 23.17 0.06
CA VAL A 302 -27.10 22.97 0.47
C VAL A 302 -27.23 21.65 1.21
N LEU A 303 -27.87 21.65 2.37
CA LEU A 303 -28.13 20.43 3.14
C LEU A 303 -29.15 19.56 2.39
N ARG A 304 -28.84 18.27 2.20
CA ARG A 304 -29.66 17.34 1.40
C ARG A 304 -30.08 16.08 2.12
N ALA A 305 -29.37 15.66 3.15
CA ALA A 305 -29.74 14.52 3.99
C ALA A 305 -29.18 14.68 5.40
N VAL A 306 -29.86 14.08 6.38
CA VAL A 306 -29.55 14.19 7.81
C VAL A 306 -29.96 12.93 8.57
N SER A 307 -29.25 12.59 9.64
CA SER A 307 -29.60 11.47 10.53
C SER A 307 -30.40 11.87 11.78
N SER A 308 -30.23 13.10 12.28
CA SER A 308 -30.81 13.57 13.54
C SER A 308 -32.12 14.36 13.36
N GLU A 309 -32.94 14.45 14.41
CA GLU A 309 -34.13 15.30 14.45
C GLU A 309 -33.81 16.80 14.29
N GLY A 310 -32.73 17.30 14.89
CA GLY A 310 -32.27 18.68 14.72
C GLY A 310 -31.94 19.00 13.26
N GLY A 311 -31.12 18.15 12.65
CA GLY A 311 -30.86 18.19 11.21
C GLY A 311 -32.12 18.16 10.35
N ARG A 312 -33.17 17.43 10.75
CA ARG A 312 -34.43 17.36 9.99
C ARG A 312 -35.13 18.72 9.92
N ARG A 313 -35.16 19.47 11.02
CA ARG A 313 -35.64 20.86 11.02
C ARG A 313 -34.80 21.76 10.11
N MET A 314 -33.48 21.55 10.09
CA MET A 314 -32.57 22.27 9.18
C MET A 314 -32.85 21.94 7.71
N LEU A 315 -33.15 20.69 7.40
CA LEU A 315 -33.49 20.24 6.05
C LEU A 315 -34.81 20.86 5.57
N GLU A 316 -35.84 20.85 6.41
CA GLU A 316 -37.18 21.40 6.10
C GLU A 316 -37.16 22.91 5.82
N ARG A 317 -36.27 23.67 6.48
CA ARG A 317 -36.07 25.10 6.19
C ARG A 317 -35.18 25.38 4.97
N GLY A 318 -34.67 24.35 4.28
CA GLY A 318 -33.76 24.51 3.15
C GLY A 318 -32.40 25.10 3.54
N HIS A 319 -31.82 24.63 4.66
CA HIS A 319 -30.56 25.16 5.18
C HIS A 319 -29.43 25.08 4.14
N ARG A 320 -28.73 26.21 3.94
CA ARG A 320 -27.62 26.36 3.01
C ARG A 320 -26.54 27.27 3.60
N LEU A 321 -25.29 27.01 3.23
CA LEU A 321 -24.11 27.75 3.68
C LEU A 321 -23.34 28.28 2.48
N ARG A 322 -22.84 29.51 2.54
CA ARG A 322 -21.98 30.06 1.48
C ARG A 322 -20.62 29.36 1.50
N VAL A 323 -20.18 28.92 0.33
CA VAL A 323 -18.87 28.29 0.14
C VAL A 323 -17.76 29.30 0.44
N GLY A 324 -16.84 28.95 1.34
CA GLY A 324 -15.66 29.76 1.67
C GLY A 324 -15.83 30.85 2.73
N GLU A 325 -17.05 31.22 3.11
CA GLU A 325 -17.30 32.33 4.06
C GLU A 325 -17.85 31.89 5.43
N ALA A 326 -18.60 30.77 5.52
CA ALA A 326 -19.32 30.40 6.76
C ALA A 326 -19.15 28.92 7.15
N GLY A 327 -18.79 28.68 8.42
CA GLY A 327 -18.80 27.35 9.05
C GLY A 327 -17.71 26.38 8.57
N ILE A 328 -17.53 25.29 9.33
CA ILE A 328 -16.57 24.23 9.00
C ILE A 328 -16.94 23.58 7.65
N VAL A 329 -18.23 23.36 7.39
CA VAL A 329 -18.75 22.88 6.10
C VAL A 329 -18.39 23.80 4.93
N GLY A 330 -18.59 25.12 5.04
CA GLY A 330 -18.27 26.06 3.96
C GLY A 330 -16.78 26.15 3.67
N TYR A 331 -15.92 26.03 4.69
CA TYR A 331 -14.47 25.93 4.54
C TYR A 331 -14.06 24.69 3.74
N VAL A 332 -14.61 23.52 4.09
CA VAL A 332 -14.29 22.24 3.44
C VAL A 332 -14.79 22.22 2.00
N ALA A 333 -15.98 22.78 1.74
CA ALA A 333 -16.53 22.93 0.39
C ALA A 333 -15.58 23.72 -0.51
N ALA A 334 -15.00 24.82 -0.01
CA ALA A 334 -14.10 25.69 -0.78
C ALA A 334 -12.69 25.11 -0.97
N ARG A 335 -12.09 24.54 0.08
CA ARG A 335 -10.68 24.10 0.05
C ARG A 335 -10.50 22.63 -0.33
N GLY A 336 -11.55 21.81 -0.22
CA GLY A 336 -11.50 20.37 -0.52
C GLY A 336 -10.52 19.59 0.37
N ARG A 337 -10.33 20.06 1.62
CA ARG A 337 -9.51 19.45 2.66
C ARG A 337 -10.35 19.21 3.91
N PRO A 338 -10.19 18.08 4.61
CA PRO A 338 -10.84 17.82 5.89
C PRO A 338 -10.61 18.94 6.91
N ARG A 339 -11.61 19.19 7.77
CA ARG A 339 -11.45 20.06 8.94
C ARG A 339 -12.16 19.42 10.12
N ILE A 340 -11.43 19.32 11.23
CA ILE A 340 -11.91 18.79 12.51
C ILE A 340 -11.82 19.89 13.56
N ALA A 341 -12.89 20.11 14.31
CA ALA A 341 -12.93 20.95 15.50
C ALA A 341 -13.16 20.06 16.73
N LEU A 342 -12.16 19.97 17.60
CA LEU A 342 -12.18 19.09 18.77
C LEU A 342 -13.00 19.67 19.93
N ASP A 343 -13.15 20.98 20.02
CA ASP A 343 -14.14 21.62 20.90
C ASP A 343 -14.73 22.85 20.20
N VAL A 344 -15.96 22.71 19.69
CA VAL A 344 -16.63 23.77 18.89
C VAL A 344 -16.82 25.05 19.72
N GLY A 345 -16.89 24.95 21.06
CA GLY A 345 -17.01 26.12 21.95
C GLY A 345 -15.73 26.95 22.12
N LYS A 346 -14.53 26.36 21.91
CA LYS A 346 -13.23 27.06 22.02
C LYS A 346 -12.65 27.47 20.67
N ASP A 347 -12.95 26.74 19.60
CA ASP A 347 -12.61 27.08 18.22
C ASP A 347 -13.64 28.12 17.69
N ALA A 348 -13.68 29.28 18.34
CA ALA A 348 -14.73 30.30 18.24
C ALA A 348 -14.68 31.12 16.94
N VAL A 349 -14.77 30.46 15.78
CA VAL A 349 -15.02 31.13 14.50
C VAL A 349 -16.43 30.91 13.97
N PHE A 350 -17.21 29.86 14.30
CA PHE A 350 -18.58 29.77 13.75
C PHE A 350 -19.59 28.86 14.47
N PHE A 351 -20.82 29.42 14.58
CA PHE A 351 -22.18 28.85 14.68
C PHE A 351 -22.65 28.08 15.94
N ASP A 352 -23.34 28.81 16.83
CA ASP A 352 -24.30 28.26 17.79
C ASP A 352 -25.57 27.82 17.03
N ASN A 353 -25.56 26.58 16.55
CA ASN A 353 -26.70 26.03 15.83
C ASN A 353 -27.79 25.62 16.83
N GLN A 354 -28.84 26.43 16.94
CA GLN A 354 -29.99 26.16 17.81
C GLN A 354 -30.64 24.79 17.56
N ASP A 355 -30.47 24.22 16.36
CA ASP A 355 -31.01 22.90 16.03
C ASP A 355 -30.14 21.73 16.55
N LEU A 356 -28.85 21.97 16.82
CA LEU A 356 -27.88 20.98 17.29
C LEU A 356 -27.12 21.51 18.53
N PRO A 357 -27.82 21.82 19.63
CA PRO A 357 -27.25 22.53 20.79
C PRO A 357 -26.23 21.71 21.59
N HIS A 358 -26.18 20.40 21.36
CA HIS A 358 -25.29 19.50 22.10
C HIS A 358 -23.97 19.23 21.39
N THR A 359 -23.73 19.81 20.20
CA THR A 359 -22.49 19.61 19.46
C THR A 359 -21.28 20.14 20.23
N ARG A 360 -20.35 19.24 20.56
CA ARG A 360 -19.09 19.54 21.23
C ARG A 360 -17.88 19.32 20.34
N SER A 361 -17.95 18.42 19.37
CA SER A 361 -16.93 18.31 18.31
C SER A 361 -17.59 18.11 16.95
N GLU A 362 -16.95 18.60 15.89
CA GLU A 362 -17.42 18.53 14.51
C GLU A 362 -16.28 18.14 13.57
N MET A 363 -16.58 17.29 12.59
CA MET A 363 -15.70 16.92 11.51
C MET A 363 -16.44 17.06 10.18
N ALA A 364 -15.87 17.87 9.29
CA ALA A 364 -16.32 17.95 7.91
C ALA A 364 -15.30 17.34 6.95
N LEU A 365 -15.78 16.47 6.07
CA LEU A 365 -15.00 15.75 5.07
C LEU A 365 -15.49 16.09 3.67
N PRO A 366 -14.58 16.39 2.72
CA PRO A 366 -14.98 16.75 1.37
C PRO A 366 -15.46 15.51 0.60
N LEU A 367 -16.60 15.62 -0.09
CA LEU A 367 -17.05 14.64 -1.08
C LEU A 367 -16.41 15.00 -2.42
N LYS A 368 -15.41 14.23 -2.87
CA LYS A 368 -14.59 14.56 -4.05
C LYS A 368 -14.75 13.58 -5.20
N VAL A 369 -14.88 14.12 -6.40
CA VAL A 369 -14.76 13.36 -7.65
C VAL A 369 -13.61 13.94 -8.44
N GLY A 370 -12.51 13.18 -8.53
CA GLY A 370 -11.24 13.67 -9.04
C GLY A 370 -10.74 14.88 -8.23
N ARG A 371 -10.63 16.05 -8.86
CA ARG A 371 -10.19 17.29 -8.20
C ARG A 371 -11.34 18.19 -7.71
N ARG A 372 -12.59 17.87 -8.05
CA ARG A 372 -13.77 18.69 -7.76
C ARG A 372 -14.44 18.23 -6.47
N THR A 373 -14.71 19.17 -5.57
CA THR A 373 -15.57 18.95 -4.40
C THR A 373 -17.03 19.09 -4.83
N ILE A 374 -17.81 18.02 -4.72
CA ILE A 374 -19.24 18.02 -5.09
C ILE A 374 -20.17 18.23 -3.88
N GLY A 375 -19.62 18.16 -2.68
CA GLY A 375 -20.34 18.24 -1.42
C GLY A 375 -19.42 18.07 -0.21
N VAL A 376 -20.03 18.00 0.96
CA VAL A 376 -19.37 17.82 2.25
C VAL A 376 -20.19 16.85 3.10
N LEU A 377 -19.50 15.88 3.69
CA LEU A 377 -20.03 15.05 4.77
C LEU A 377 -19.70 15.73 6.09
N ASP A 378 -20.74 16.07 6.85
CA ASP A 378 -20.64 16.68 8.17
C ASP A 378 -20.99 15.64 9.24
N VAL A 379 -20.15 15.52 10.26
CA VAL A 379 -20.29 14.57 11.37
C VAL A 379 -20.06 15.31 12.68
N GLN A 380 -21.01 15.22 13.59
CA GLN A 380 -20.97 15.93 14.88
C GLN A 380 -21.16 14.97 16.06
N SER A 381 -20.57 15.32 17.19
CA SER A 381 -20.60 14.53 18.43
C SER A 381 -20.89 15.41 19.64
N GLU A 382 -21.59 14.84 20.63
CA GLU A 382 -21.84 15.46 21.93
C GLU A 382 -20.62 15.43 22.86
N ARG A 383 -19.58 14.69 22.50
CA ARG A 383 -18.33 14.60 23.27
C ARG A 383 -17.27 15.54 22.67
N PRO A 384 -16.50 16.28 23.50
CA PRO A 384 -15.31 16.96 23.02
C PRO A 384 -14.25 15.93 22.61
N ALA A 385 -13.44 16.28 21.61
CA ALA A 385 -12.35 15.47 21.06
C ALA A 385 -12.77 14.03 20.69
N ALA A 386 -13.96 13.86 20.11
CA ALA A 386 -14.52 12.54 19.83
C ALA A 386 -13.88 11.83 18.62
N PHE A 387 -13.14 12.55 17.77
CA PHE A 387 -12.60 12.01 16.52
C PHE A 387 -11.10 11.72 16.66
N THR A 388 -10.72 10.46 16.43
CA THR A 388 -9.32 10.04 16.31
C THR A 388 -8.82 10.17 14.87
N GLU A 389 -7.50 10.11 14.65
CA GLU A 389 -6.93 10.07 13.28
C GLU A 389 -7.40 8.84 12.48
N GLU A 390 -7.69 7.73 13.18
CA GLU A 390 -8.24 6.51 12.58
C GLU A 390 -9.67 6.75 12.07
N ASP A 391 -10.53 7.39 12.89
CA ASP A 391 -11.90 7.76 12.48
C ASP A 391 -11.91 8.66 11.25
N VAL A 392 -11.04 9.67 11.24
CA VAL A 392 -10.90 10.60 10.10
C VAL A 392 -10.52 9.83 8.83
N SER A 393 -9.59 8.88 8.94
CA SER A 393 -9.12 8.08 7.80
C SER A 393 -10.23 7.19 7.25
N VAL A 394 -10.95 6.48 8.13
CA VAL A 394 -12.06 5.58 7.73
C VAL A 394 -13.22 6.39 7.11
N LEU A 395 -13.60 7.50 7.74
CA LEU A 395 -14.71 8.33 7.25
C LEU A 395 -14.34 9.09 5.97
N GLN A 396 -13.07 9.43 5.75
CA GLN A 396 -12.64 10.00 4.47
C GLN A 396 -12.77 8.99 3.33
N ILE A 397 -12.45 7.72 3.56
CA ILE A 397 -12.62 6.66 2.56
C ILE A 397 -14.11 6.50 2.23
N LEU A 398 -14.98 6.51 3.24
CA LEU A 398 -16.43 6.49 3.04
C LEU A 398 -16.92 7.72 2.26
N ALA A 399 -16.44 8.92 2.60
CA ALA A 399 -16.77 10.15 1.90
C ALA A 399 -16.35 10.11 0.42
N ASP A 400 -15.16 9.59 0.11
CA ASP A 400 -14.69 9.46 -1.27
C ASP A 400 -15.56 8.49 -2.07
N GLN A 401 -15.96 7.36 -1.50
CA GLN A 401 -16.85 6.41 -2.17
C GLN A 401 -18.27 6.97 -2.35
N LEU A 402 -18.80 7.65 -1.33
CA LEU A 402 -20.10 8.32 -1.42
C LEU A 402 -20.09 9.39 -2.50
N ALA A 403 -19.00 10.15 -2.65
CA ALA A 403 -18.88 11.16 -3.70
C ALA A 403 -19.03 10.54 -5.10
N VAL A 404 -18.37 9.41 -5.35
CA VAL A 404 -18.48 8.68 -6.62
C VAL A 404 -19.91 8.16 -6.83
N ALA A 405 -20.51 7.56 -5.80
CA ALA A 405 -21.89 7.05 -5.88
C ALA A 405 -22.91 8.18 -6.17
N ILE A 406 -22.77 9.32 -5.50
CA ILE A 406 -23.64 10.49 -5.70
C ILE A 406 -23.51 11.03 -7.13
N GLU A 407 -22.30 11.14 -7.67
CA GLU A 407 -22.10 11.62 -9.04
C GLU A 407 -22.66 10.63 -10.06
N ASN A 408 -22.49 9.32 -9.86
CA ASN A 408 -23.06 8.29 -10.72
C ASN A 408 -24.60 8.33 -10.72
N ALA A 409 -25.22 8.44 -9.55
CA ALA A 409 -26.68 8.56 -9.44
C ALA A 409 -27.19 9.85 -10.12
N ARG A 410 -26.51 10.98 -9.94
CA ARG A 410 -26.83 12.25 -10.63
C ARG A 410 -26.70 12.15 -12.15
N LEU A 411 -25.63 11.51 -12.64
CA LEU A 411 -25.43 11.31 -14.08
C LEU A 411 -26.52 10.42 -14.68
N LEU A 412 -26.89 9.35 -13.97
CA LEU A 412 -27.97 8.46 -14.39
C LEU A 412 -29.32 9.18 -14.43
N GLU A 413 -29.64 9.98 -13.41
CA GLU A 413 -30.87 10.75 -13.36
C GLU A 413 -30.95 11.79 -14.49
N ARG A 414 -29.86 12.54 -14.73
CA ARG A 414 -29.78 13.48 -15.86
C ARG A 414 -29.99 12.77 -17.20
N MET A 415 -29.32 11.64 -17.41
CA MET A 415 -29.46 10.85 -18.63
C MET A 415 -30.92 10.40 -18.85
N GLN A 416 -31.60 9.90 -17.81
CA GLN A 416 -33.00 9.52 -17.89
C GLN A 416 -33.92 10.71 -18.16
N GLN A 417 -33.65 11.88 -17.57
CA GLN A 417 -34.40 13.10 -17.85
C GLN A 417 -34.22 13.52 -19.32
N THR A 418 -32.99 13.53 -19.84
CA THR A 418 -32.70 13.83 -21.25
C THR A 418 -33.43 12.87 -22.19
N VAL A 419 -33.44 11.56 -21.88
CA VAL A 419 -34.16 10.57 -22.70
C VAL A 419 -35.67 10.86 -22.71
N ARG A 420 -36.27 11.12 -21.55
CA ARG A 420 -37.71 11.47 -21.45
C ARG A 420 -38.05 12.75 -22.21
N GLU A 421 -37.17 13.75 -22.16
CA GLU A 421 -37.36 15.00 -22.88
C GLU A 421 -37.27 14.79 -24.41
N LEU A 422 -36.28 14.02 -24.87
CA LEU A 422 -36.17 13.66 -26.28
C LEU A 422 -37.39 12.88 -26.76
N GLU A 423 -37.87 11.90 -26.00
CA GLU A 423 -39.08 11.14 -26.33
C GLU A 423 -40.31 12.05 -26.47
N ARG A 424 -40.48 13.02 -25.55
CA ARG A 424 -41.58 14.01 -25.62
C ARG A 424 -41.48 14.88 -26.88
N LEU A 425 -40.30 15.43 -27.15
CA LEU A 425 -40.06 16.28 -28.32
C LEU A 425 -40.27 15.52 -29.63
N TYR A 426 -39.79 14.28 -29.72
CA TYR A 426 -40.03 13.42 -30.88
C TYR A 426 -41.52 13.11 -31.08
N GLY A 427 -42.27 12.88 -30.01
CA GLY A 427 -43.72 12.65 -30.08
C GLY A 427 -44.48 13.88 -30.59
N GLU A 428 -44.12 15.07 -30.11
CA GLU A 428 -44.67 16.35 -30.60
C GLU A 428 -44.38 16.56 -32.09
N TYR A 429 -43.11 16.39 -32.50
CA TYR A 429 -42.70 16.49 -33.89
C TYR A 429 -43.46 15.51 -34.80
N ALA A 430 -43.59 14.25 -34.39
CA ALA A 430 -44.34 13.25 -35.15
C ALA A 430 -45.82 13.65 -35.31
N ARG A 431 -46.47 14.10 -34.24
CA ARG A 431 -47.88 14.57 -34.29
C ARG A 431 -48.05 15.76 -35.24
N GLU A 432 -47.14 16.73 -35.20
CA GLU A 432 -47.20 17.90 -36.08
C GLU A 432 -46.98 17.54 -37.56
N ALA A 433 -45.97 16.72 -37.85
CA ALA A 433 -45.67 16.27 -39.20
C ALA A 433 -46.85 15.49 -39.83
N TRP A 434 -47.47 14.61 -39.06
CA TRP A 434 -48.65 13.86 -39.52
C TRP A 434 -49.90 14.74 -39.63
N ARG A 435 -50.09 15.74 -38.75
CA ARG A 435 -51.17 16.74 -38.89
C ARG A 435 -51.05 17.57 -40.16
N ALA A 436 -49.84 18.01 -40.53
CA ALA A 436 -49.60 18.76 -41.76
C ALA A 436 -49.95 17.93 -43.01
N THR A 437 -49.62 16.63 -42.97
CA THR A 437 -49.91 15.68 -44.06
C THR A 437 -51.43 15.39 -44.19
N ARG A 438 -52.18 15.46 -43.09
CA ARG A 438 -53.62 15.14 -43.04
C ARG A 438 -54.55 16.19 -43.69
N ARG A 439 -54.04 17.35 -44.11
CA ARG A 439 -54.85 18.46 -44.64
C ARG A 439 -55.63 18.15 -45.94
N GLY A 440 -55.43 17.01 -46.59
CA GLY A 440 -56.17 16.62 -47.80
C GLY A 440 -56.75 15.19 -47.83
N TRP A 441 -56.44 14.33 -46.85
CA TRP A 441 -56.79 12.91 -46.92
C TRP A 441 -57.24 12.36 -45.55
N ARG A 442 -58.46 11.81 -45.50
CA ARG A 442 -59.13 11.35 -44.26
C ARG A 442 -59.09 9.83 -44.05
N GLY A 443 -58.57 9.07 -45.01
CA GLY A 443 -58.41 7.62 -44.97
C GLY A 443 -58.88 6.93 -46.26
N LEU A 444 -58.51 5.66 -46.42
CA LEU A 444 -58.97 4.77 -47.50
C LEU A 444 -59.82 3.66 -46.89
N ARG A 445 -60.93 3.33 -47.55
CA ARG A 445 -61.73 2.14 -47.26
C ARG A 445 -61.72 1.24 -48.49
N TYR A 446 -61.56 -0.06 -48.27
CA TYR A 446 -61.72 -1.06 -49.32
C TYR A 446 -63.11 -1.71 -49.20
N ARG A 447 -63.89 -1.67 -50.29
CA ARG A 447 -65.22 -2.30 -50.38
C ARG A 447 -65.46 -2.73 -51.83
N HIS A 448 -66.04 -3.92 -52.06
CA HIS A 448 -66.38 -4.45 -53.39
C HIS A 448 -65.27 -4.30 -54.45
N LEU A 449 -64.04 -4.74 -54.15
CA LEU A 449 -62.90 -4.71 -55.07
C LEU A 449 -62.39 -3.31 -55.47
N ALA A 450 -62.85 -2.24 -54.81
CA ALA A 450 -62.38 -0.88 -55.06
C ALA A 450 -61.95 -0.16 -53.77
N PHE A 451 -61.08 0.83 -53.95
CA PHE A 451 -60.68 1.77 -52.91
C PHE A 451 -61.54 3.03 -52.98
N GLU A 452 -62.16 3.40 -51.87
CA GLU A 452 -62.97 4.61 -51.73
C GLU A 452 -62.34 5.53 -50.68
N PRO A 453 -62.29 6.86 -50.92
CA PRO A 453 -61.92 7.83 -49.89
C PRO A 453 -62.98 7.85 -48.78
N MET A 454 -62.52 8.03 -47.54
CA MET A 454 -63.39 8.05 -46.36
C MET A 454 -63.79 9.49 -46.01
N GLU A 455 -65.08 9.82 -46.10
CA GLU A 455 -65.59 11.16 -45.74
C GLU A 455 -65.86 11.31 -44.24
N GLU A 456 -66.41 10.25 -43.62
CA GLU A 456 -66.74 10.16 -42.20
C GLU A 456 -65.88 9.13 -41.47
N VAL A 457 -65.39 9.52 -40.28
CA VAL A 457 -64.57 8.66 -39.43
C VAL A 457 -65.49 7.79 -38.55
N PRO A 458 -65.41 6.44 -38.63
CA PRO A 458 -66.21 5.53 -37.81
C PRO A 458 -66.01 5.75 -36.30
N GLU A 459 -67.02 5.41 -35.51
CA GLU A 459 -67.02 5.51 -34.04
C GLU A 459 -65.85 4.72 -33.42
N GLU A 460 -65.58 3.52 -33.92
CA GLU A 460 -64.50 2.65 -33.45
C GLU A 460 -63.14 3.29 -33.68
N THR A 461 -62.95 3.93 -34.85
CA THR A 461 -61.73 4.68 -35.17
C THR A 461 -61.56 5.89 -34.27
N ARG A 462 -62.63 6.66 -34.03
CA ARG A 462 -62.61 7.78 -33.08
C ARG A 462 -62.21 7.32 -31.68
N ARG A 463 -62.68 6.14 -31.28
CA ARG A 463 -62.36 5.54 -29.98
C ARG A 463 -60.90 5.13 -29.89
N VAL A 464 -60.36 4.43 -30.89
CA VAL A 464 -58.94 4.07 -30.97
C VAL A 464 -58.03 5.30 -30.99
N LEU A 465 -58.42 6.37 -31.70
CA LEU A 465 -57.63 7.61 -31.74
C LEU A 465 -57.61 8.38 -30.41
N ARG A 466 -58.65 8.23 -29.57
CA ARG A 466 -58.71 8.88 -28.24
C ARG A 466 -58.12 8.02 -27.13
N GLU A 467 -58.47 6.74 -27.10
CA GLU A 467 -58.10 5.80 -26.04
C GLU A 467 -56.76 5.12 -26.31
N GLY A 468 -56.30 5.15 -27.56
CA GLY A 468 -55.07 4.55 -28.01
C GLY A 468 -55.04 3.03 -28.00
N ARG A 469 -56.08 2.33 -27.56
CA ARG A 469 -56.14 0.86 -27.44
C ARG A 469 -56.96 0.24 -28.57
N SER A 470 -56.67 -1.03 -28.86
CA SER A 470 -57.44 -1.82 -29.82
C SER A 470 -58.87 -2.03 -29.33
N VAL A 471 -59.85 -1.87 -30.22
CA VAL A 471 -61.29 -1.97 -29.93
C VAL A 471 -61.89 -3.06 -30.81
N VAL A 472 -62.54 -4.04 -30.19
CA VAL A 472 -63.37 -5.03 -30.88
C VAL A 472 -64.83 -4.71 -30.63
N ARG A 473 -65.62 -4.54 -31.69
CA ARG A 473 -67.06 -4.30 -31.60
C ARG A 473 -67.84 -5.33 -32.41
N PRO A 474 -68.81 -6.05 -31.84
CA PRO A 474 -69.71 -6.91 -32.61
C PRO A 474 -70.65 -6.05 -33.47
N VAL A 475 -70.83 -6.44 -34.73
CA VAL A 475 -71.78 -5.84 -35.68
C VAL A 475 -73.07 -6.65 -35.61
N ARG A 476 -74.18 -6.00 -35.25
CA ARG A 476 -75.52 -6.61 -35.21
C ARG A 476 -76.29 -6.26 -36.47
N GLU A 477 -77.05 -7.21 -36.99
CA GLU A 477 -77.97 -6.99 -38.12
C GLU A 477 -79.25 -6.30 -37.63
N GLU A 478 -79.75 -5.33 -38.41
CA GLU A 478 -81.00 -4.63 -38.13
C GLU A 478 -82.20 -5.57 -38.33
N GLY A 479 -82.83 -6.01 -37.23
CA GLY A 479 -84.10 -6.75 -37.24
C GLY A 479 -84.18 -7.95 -36.30
N ASP A 480 -83.12 -8.75 -36.13
CA ASP A 480 -83.13 -10.01 -35.34
C ASP A 480 -82.13 -10.02 -34.16
N GLY A 481 -81.31 -8.97 -34.00
CA GLY A 481 -80.34 -8.88 -32.89
C GLY A 481 -79.18 -9.89 -32.96
N ARG A 482 -79.15 -10.78 -33.96
CA ARG A 482 -78.05 -11.69 -34.26
C ARG A 482 -76.78 -10.92 -34.64
N VAL A 483 -75.65 -11.39 -34.13
CA VAL A 483 -74.32 -10.83 -34.42
C VAL A 483 -73.89 -11.31 -35.81
N ALA A 484 -73.93 -10.40 -36.79
CA ALA A 484 -73.57 -10.65 -38.19
C ALA A 484 -72.05 -10.61 -38.44
N GLY A 485 -71.26 -10.17 -37.46
CA GLY A 485 -69.81 -10.14 -37.54
C GLY A 485 -69.18 -9.28 -36.44
N SER A 486 -67.92 -8.89 -36.63
CA SER A 486 -67.20 -8.00 -35.72
C SER A 486 -66.28 -7.04 -36.47
N VAL A 487 -66.01 -5.89 -35.87
CA VAL A 487 -65.02 -4.92 -36.36
C VAL A 487 -63.91 -4.84 -35.33
N LEU A 488 -62.69 -5.04 -35.78
CA LEU A 488 -61.47 -4.78 -35.04
C LEU A 488 -60.88 -3.47 -35.54
N ALA A 489 -60.70 -2.51 -34.64
CA ALA A 489 -59.96 -1.30 -34.88
C ALA A 489 -58.67 -1.34 -34.05
N VAL A 490 -57.50 -1.32 -34.69
CA VAL A 490 -56.19 -1.29 -34.03
C VAL A 490 -55.50 0.05 -34.26
N PRO A 491 -54.79 0.59 -33.26
CA PRO A 491 -54.06 1.86 -33.39
C PRO A 491 -52.82 1.67 -34.26
N VAL A 492 -52.62 2.59 -35.23
CA VAL A 492 -51.35 2.71 -35.95
C VAL A 492 -50.46 3.62 -35.11
N ARG A 493 -49.49 3.03 -34.41
CA ARG A 493 -48.61 3.74 -33.47
C ARG A 493 -47.21 3.90 -34.04
N LEU A 494 -46.69 5.13 -34.01
CA LEU A 494 -45.30 5.43 -34.30
C LEU A 494 -44.64 5.96 -33.04
N ARG A 495 -43.70 5.20 -32.47
CA ARG A 495 -42.95 5.59 -31.25
C ARG A 495 -43.84 6.05 -30.09
N GLY A 496 -44.96 5.34 -29.86
CA GLY A 496 -45.91 5.63 -28.77
C GLY A 496 -47.05 6.59 -29.14
N GLU A 497 -46.93 7.32 -30.25
CA GLU A 497 -47.96 8.25 -30.72
C GLU A 497 -48.94 7.58 -31.70
N VAL A 498 -50.24 7.79 -31.50
CA VAL A 498 -51.28 7.23 -32.38
C VAL A 498 -51.47 8.16 -33.58
N ILE A 499 -50.94 7.76 -34.73
CA ILE A 499 -51.01 8.54 -35.97
C ILE A 499 -52.24 8.17 -36.83
N GLY A 500 -52.86 7.02 -36.58
CA GLY A 500 -54.02 6.54 -37.32
C GLY A 500 -54.68 5.31 -36.67
N ALA A 501 -55.67 4.74 -37.36
CA ALA A 501 -56.26 3.46 -36.97
C ALA A 501 -56.51 2.59 -38.20
N LEU A 502 -56.24 1.29 -38.07
CA LEU A 502 -56.52 0.27 -39.06
C LEU A 502 -57.80 -0.45 -38.64
N ASN A 503 -58.82 -0.45 -39.50
CA ASN A 503 -60.10 -1.10 -39.23
C ASN A 503 -60.27 -2.33 -40.13
N VAL A 504 -60.59 -3.46 -39.52
CA VAL A 504 -60.84 -4.73 -40.22
C VAL A 504 -62.20 -5.25 -39.80
N ARG A 505 -63.06 -5.57 -40.77
CA ARG A 505 -64.35 -6.21 -40.53
C ARG A 505 -64.23 -7.71 -40.76
N PHE A 506 -64.66 -8.50 -39.79
CA PHE A 506 -64.73 -9.95 -39.84
C PHE A 506 -66.19 -10.40 -39.93
N SER A 507 -66.46 -11.46 -40.70
CA SER A 507 -67.77 -12.12 -40.75
C SER A 507 -68.04 -12.97 -39.50
N ALA A 508 -67.01 -13.24 -38.68
CA ALA A 508 -67.13 -13.97 -37.42
C ALA A 508 -67.57 -13.04 -36.27
N PRO A 509 -68.41 -13.52 -35.33
CA PRO A 509 -68.92 -12.72 -34.23
C PRO A 509 -67.86 -12.36 -33.17
N ASN A 510 -66.79 -13.15 -33.05
CA ASN A 510 -65.67 -12.92 -32.14
C ASN A 510 -64.34 -12.94 -32.90
N VAL A 511 -63.39 -12.11 -32.45
CA VAL A 511 -62.02 -12.07 -32.98
C VAL A 511 -61.10 -12.76 -31.97
N PRO A 512 -60.36 -13.83 -32.36
CA PRO A 512 -59.40 -14.48 -31.48
C PRO A 512 -58.28 -13.51 -31.05
N PRO A 513 -57.76 -13.60 -29.81
CA PRO A 513 -56.67 -12.75 -29.32
C PRO A 513 -55.42 -12.79 -30.21
N GLU A 514 -55.12 -13.92 -30.83
CA GLU A 514 -53.98 -14.11 -31.73
C GLU A 514 -54.10 -13.21 -32.98
N ILE A 515 -55.33 -13.06 -33.49
CA ILE A 515 -55.61 -12.18 -34.64
C ILE A 515 -55.51 -10.71 -34.21
N VAL A 516 -55.91 -10.36 -33.00
CA VAL A 516 -55.72 -9.00 -32.47
C VAL A 516 -54.24 -8.65 -32.40
N GLN A 517 -53.41 -9.54 -31.83
CA GLN A 517 -51.95 -9.34 -31.76
C GLN A 517 -51.32 -9.23 -33.15
N LEU A 518 -51.71 -10.09 -34.09
CA LEU A 518 -51.23 -10.03 -35.48
C LEU A 518 -51.57 -8.68 -36.13
N MET A 519 -52.80 -8.18 -35.93
CA MET A 519 -53.23 -6.89 -36.49
C MET A 519 -52.50 -5.71 -35.85
N GLU A 520 -52.19 -5.77 -34.55
CA GLU A 520 -51.33 -4.78 -33.88
C GLU A 520 -49.90 -4.77 -34.44
N GLU A 521 -49.34 -5.94 -34.75
CA GLU A 521 -48.02 -6.04 -35.37
C GLU A 521 -48.03 -5.49 -36.81
N ILE A 522 -49.07 -5.80 -37.59
CA ILE A 522 -49.26 -5.24 -38.94
C ILE A 522 -49.41 -3.73 -38.87
N ALA A 523 -50.21 -3.21 -37.93
CA ALA A 523 -50.38 -1.77 -37.73
C ALA A 523 -49.05 -1.09 -37.36
N SER A 524 -48.20 -1.76 -36.58
CA SER A 524 -46.87 -1.27 -36.23
C SER A 524 -45.93 -1.22 -37.45
N ARG A 525 -45.92 -2.25 -38.29
CA ARG A 525 -45.15 -2.26 -39.55
C ARG A 525 -45.67 -1.22 -40.55
N LEU A 526 -46.99 -1.05 -40.62
CA LEU A 526 -47.64 -0.01 -41.44
C LEU A 526 -47.22 1.38 -41.00
N ALA A 527 -47.16 1.66 -39.69
CA ALA A 527 -46.70 2.94 -39.17
C ALA A 527 -45.29 3.30 -39.65
N LEU A 528 -44.37 2.32 -39.62
CA LEU A 528 -42.99 2.49 -40.09
C LEU A 528 -42.92 2.75 -41.61
N ALA A 529 -43.69 1.99 -42.40
CA ALA A 529 -43.74 2.16 -43.85
C ALA A 529 -44.31 3.54 -44.23
N LEU A 530 -45.36 3.98 -43.54
CA LEU A 530 -45.99 5.29 -43.73
C LEU A 530 -45.02 6.43 -43.38
N GLU A 531 -44.23 6.31 -42.31
CA GLU A 531 -43.21 7.30 -41.96
C GLU A 531 -42.10 7.38 -43.01
N SER A 532 -41.61 6.23 -43.49
CA SER A 532 -40.62 6.16 -44.56
C SER A 532 -41.11 6.82 -45.85
N ALA A 533 -42.36 6.52 -46.25
CA ALA A 533 -42.99 7.11 -47.42
C ALA A 533 -43.14 8.64 -47.28
N ARG A 534 -43.60 9.11 -46.12
CA ARG A 534 -43.75 10.55 -45.82
C ARG A 534 -42.41 11.28 -45.90
N LEU A 535 -41.35 10.73 -45.29
CA LEU A 535 -40.01 11.30 -45.31
C LEU A 535 -39.43 11.34 -46.72
N MET A 536 -39.66 10.29 -47.52
CA MET A 536 -39.26 10.28 -48.93
C MET A 536 -40.00 11.34 -49.73
N GLU A 537 -41.31 11.49 -49.56
CA GLU A 537 -42.12 12.50 -50.24
C GLU A 537 -41.67 13.92 -49.86
N GLU A 538 -41.40 14.17 -48.58
CA GLU A 538 -40.88 15.45 -48.09
C GLU A 538 -39.52 15.79 -48.70
N THR A 539 -38.62 14.79 -48.75
CA THR A 539 -37.30 14.93 -49.38
C THR A 539 -37.42 15.21 -50.88
N GLN A 540 -38.32 14.51 -51.59
CA GLN A 540 -38.57 14.72 -53.02
C GLN A 540 -39.16 16.10 -53.31
N ARG A 541 -40.15 16.55 -52.53
CA ARG A 541 -40.73 17.90 -52.66
C ARG A 541 -39.67 18.98 -52.44
N ARG A 542 -38.81 18.81 -51.44
CA ARG A 542 -37.70 19.73 -51.17
C ARG A 542 -36.71 19.77 -52.34
N ALA A 543 -36.28 18.61 -52.83
CA ALA A 543 -35.38 18.51 -53.97
C ALA A 543 -35.98 19.13 -55.26
N ALA A 544 -37.27 18.91 -55.52
CA ALA A 544 -37.98 19.50 -56.65
C ALA A 544 -38.02 21.04 -56.54
N ARG A 545 -38.29 21.58 -55.35
CA ARG A 545 -38.28 23.02 -55.09
C ARG A 545 -36.89 23.62 -55.30
N ASP A 546 -35.85 22.99 -54.75
CA ASP A 546 -34.47 23.47 -54.86
C ASP A 546 -34.00 23.45 -56.32
N ARG A 547 -34.37 22.39 -57.07
CA ARG A 547 -34.10 22.29 -58.51
C ARG A 547 -34.78 23.40 -59.30
N LEU A 548 -36.06 23.66 -59.03
CA LEU A 548 -36.81 24.74 -59.68
C LEU A 548 -36.17 26.11 -59.41
N LEU A 549 -35.78 26.39 -58.16
CA LEU A 549 -35.09 27.62 -57.78
C LEU A 549 -33.75 27.77 -58.51
N ALA A 550 -32.96 26.70 -58.60
CA ALA A 550 -31.68 26.70 -59.30
C ALA A 550 -31.88 26.96 -60.80
N GLU A 551 -32.86 26.32 -61.45
CA GLU A 551 -33.17 26.51 -62.87
C GLU A 551 -33.61 27.95 -63.17
N ILE A 552 -34.48 28.53 -62.35
CA ILE A 552 -34.89 29.95 -62.48
C ILE A 552 -33.68 30.87 -62.33
N THR A 553 -32.88 30.66 -61.28
CA THR A 553 -31.70 31.50 -61.00
C THR A 553 -30.67 31.42 -62.13
N ALA A 554 -30.44 30.23 -62.68
CA ALA A 554 -29.54 30.02 -63.81
C ALA A 554 -30.01 30.78 -65.07
N ARG A 555 -31.31 30.74 -65.40
CA ARG A 555 -31.89 31.50 -66.52
C ARG A 555 -31.80 33.00 -66.32
N ILE A 556 -32.03 33.48 -65.10
CA ILE A 556 -31.89 34.91 -64.75
C ILE A 556 -30.43 35.36 -64.93
N ARG A 557 -29.45 34.55 -64.48
CA ARG A 557 -28.02 34.86 -64.61
C ARG A 557 -27.44 34.68 -66.02
N ALA A 558 -28.18 34.09 -66.96
CA ALA A 558 -27.69 33.85 -68.31
C ALA A 558 -27.55 35.13 -69.15
N SER A 559 -28.17 36.24 -68.72
CA SER A 559 -28.00 37.56 -69.34
C SER A 559 -27.19 38.49 -68.45
N MET A 560 -26.38 39.36 -69.07
CA MET A 560 -25.62 40.42 -68.39
C MET A 560 -26.26 41.81 -68.55
N ASP A 561 -27.34 41.92 -69.34
CA ASP A 561 -28.09 43.17 -69.52
C ASP A 561 -29.17 43.33 -68.42
N PRO A 562 -29.13 44.40 -67.60
CA PRO A 562 -30.09 44.63 -66.52
C PRO A 562 -31.55 44.55 -66.95
N GLU A 563 -31.90 45.06 -68.13
CA GLU A 563 -33.28 45.04 -68.61
C GLU A 563 -33.73 43.61 -68.99
N ALA A 564 -32.88 42.86 -69.69
CA ALA A 564 -33.11 41.46 -70.02
C ALA A 564 -33.18 40.54 -68.78
N ILE A 565 -32.39 40.82 -67.74
CA ILE A 565 -32.44 40.11 -66.45
C ILE A 565 -33.82 40.30 -65.81
N LEU A 566 -34.32 41.55 -65.73
CA LEU A 566 -35.63 41.86 -65.13
C LEU A 566 -36.78 41.21 -65.90
N ARG A 567 -36.77 41.30 -67.23
CA ARG A 567 -37.80 40.65 -68.08
C ARG A 567 -37.81 39.14 -67.90
N THR A 568 -36.62 38.52 -67.87
CA THR A 568 -36.48 37.07 -67.66
C THR A 568 -36.96 36.69 -66.27
N ALA A 569 -36.57 37.42 -65.23
CA ALA A 569 -37.01 37.17 -63.86
C ALA A 569 -38.54 37.23 -63.72
N VAL A 570 -39.20 38.27 -64.24
CA VAL A 570 -40.67 38.40 -64.20
C VAL A 570 -41.36 37.22 -64.89
N ARG A 571 -40.88 36.84 -66.08
CA ARG A 571 -41.48 35.75 -66.87
C ARG A 571 -41.29 34.38 -66.22
N GLU A 572 -40.06 34.04 -65.82
CA GLU A 572 -39.76 32.74 -65.25
C GLU A 572 -40.43 32.58 -63.87
N LEU A 573 -40.51 33.64 -63.05
CA LEU A 573 -41.27 33.61 -61.79
C LEU A 573 -42.77 33.44 -62.01
N GLY A 574 -43.35 34.11 -63.02
CA GLY A 574 -44.75 33.97 -63.36
C GLY A 574 -45.11 32.54 -63.79
N LEU A 575 -44.30 31.96 -64.69
CA LEU A 575 -44.48 30.59 -65.18
C LEU A 575 -44.26 29.55 -64.08
N ALA A 576 -43.23 29.71 -63.25
CA ALA A 576 -42.89 28.72 -62.23
C ALA A 576 -43.87 28.70 -61.05
N LEU A 577 -44.47 29.84 -60.69
CA LEU A 577 -45.43 29.95 -59.59
C LEU A 577 -46.88 29.79 -60.03
N GLY A 578 -47.14 29.76 -61.35
CA GLY A 578 -48.51 29.69 -61.90
C GLY A 578 -49.37 30.89 -61.50
N VAL A 579 -48.76 32.07 -61.36
CA VAL A 579 -49.44 33.29 -60.91
C VAL A 579 -49.83 34.16 -62.09
N ASP A 580 -51.02 34.76 -62.02
CA ASP A 580 -51.60 35.54 -63.12
C ASP A 580 -50.86 36.86 -63.40
N ARG A 581 -50.12 37.41 -62.42
CA ARG A 581 -49.33 38.65 -62.57
C ARG A 581 -48.05 38.61 -61.73
N THR A 582 -46.92 38.89 -62.37
CA THR A 582 -45.63 39.19 -61.72
C THR A 582 -45.18 40.61 -62.09
N ARG A 583 -44.76 41.40 -61.10
CA ARG A 583 -44.21 42.76 -61.32
C ARG A 583 -42.95 42.93 -60.48
N ILE A 584 -41.89 43.47 -61.10
CA ILE A 584 -40.68 43.92 -60.39
C ILE A 584 -40.67 45.46 -60.47
N GLN A 585 -40.44 46.13 -59.34
CA GLN A 585 -40.22 47.57 -59.28
C GLN A 585 -38.83 47.83 -58.69
N LEU A 586 -38.01 48.61 -59.39
CA LEU A 586 -36.74 49.09 -58.88
C LEU A 586 -36.94 50.49 -58.32
N ARG A 587 -36.47 50.74 -57.10
CA ARG A 587 -36.47 52.08 -56.53
C ARG A 587 -35.36 52.89 -57.21
N VAL A 588 -35.74 53.75 -58.16
CA VAL A 588 -34.85 54.81 -58.65
C VAL A 588 -34.79 55.87 -57.55
N GLY A 589 -33.62 56.10 -56.96
CA GLY A 589 -33.44 57.17 -55.99
C GLY A 589 -33.68 58.52 -56.67
N ALA A 590 -34.72 59.23 -56.25
CA ALA A 590 -34.85 60.65 -56.56
C ALA A 590 -34.11 61.46 -55.48
N ALA A 591 -33.19 62.29 -55.94
CA ALA A 591 -32.68 63.42 -55.20
C ALA A 591 -33.84 64.35 -54.79
N SER A 592 -33.73 64.89 -53.57
CA SER A 592 -34.36 66.12 -53.04
C SER A 592 -35.86 66.33 -53.28
N ASP A 593 -36.65 66.05 -52.24
CA ASP A 593 -37.80 66.89 -51.90
C ASP A 593 -37.78 67.16 -50.38
N THR A 594 -37.05 68.22 -50.02
CA THR A 594 -37.22 68.95 -48.77
C THR A 594 -37.73 70.33 -49.14
N ALA A 595 -39.03 70.58 -48.97
CA ALA A 595 -39.56 71.85 -48.46
C ALA A 595 -41.09 71.88 -48.54
N SER A 596 -41.67 72.39 -47.45
CA SER A 596 -43.01 72.96 -47.33
C SER A 596 -44.15 71.95 -47.23
N GLY A 597 -44.96 71.91 -46.19
CA GLY A 597 -45.10 72.82 -45.07
C GLY A 597 -46.41 72.50 -44.35
N ALA A 598 -46.32 72.49 -43.02
CA ALA A 598 -47.34 72.81 -42.03
C ALA A 598 -48.79 72.27 -42.13
N THR A 599 -49.22 71.78 -40.95
CA THR A 599 -50.53 72.04 -40.28
C THR A 599 -51.76 71.15 -40.54
N THR A 600 -52.14 70.46 -39.46
CA THR A 600 -53.47 70.36 -38.79
C THR A 600 -54.54 69.34 -39.21
N GLY A 601 -55.12 68.70 -38.16
CA GLY A 601 -56.46 68.09 -38.10
C GLY A 601 -56.45 66.55 -38.27
N ALA A 602 -56.60 65.71 -37.24
CA ALA A 602 -57.78 65.43 -36.39
C ALA A 602 -58.96 64.77 -37.15
N GLY A 603 -59.39 63.59 -36.67
CA GLY A 603 -60.63 62.88 -37.03
C GLY A 603 -60.41 61.81 -38.12
N ASP A 604 -60.36 60.51 -37.80
CA ASP A 604 -61.46 59.60 -37.40
C ASP A 604 -62.21 58.98 -38.60
N ASP A 605 -62.40 57.67 -38.45
CA ASP A 605 -63.38 56.77 -39.03
C ASP A 605 -63.27 56.24 -40.49
N GLY A 606 -63.54 54.93 -40.60
CA GLY A 606 -64.39 54.41 -41.65
C GLY A 606 -63.77 53.70 -42.86
N SER A 607 -63.41 52.43 -42.68
CA SER A 607 -63.85 51.28 -43.52
C SER A 607 -63.51 51.20 -45.04
N PRO A 608 -63.54 49.99 -45.65
CA PRO A 608 -62.82 49.69 -46.88
C PRO A 608 -63.67 49.63 -48.17
N GLU A 609 -62.97 49.48 -49.29
CA GLU A 609 -63.36 48.99 -50.64
C GLU A 609 -63.81 50.00 -51.72
N PRO A 610 -63.64 49.68 -53.03
CA PRO A 610 -63.38 48.36 -53.66
C PRO A 610 -62.10 48.19 -54.48
#